data_AF-A0A367INZ0-F1
#
_entry.id   AF-A0A367INZ0-F1
#
_cell.length_a   1.000
_cell.length_b   1.000
_cell.length_c   1.000
_cell.angle_alpha   90.00
_cell.angle_beta   90.00
_cell.angle_gamma   90.00
#
_symmetry.space_group_name_H-M   'P 1'
#
loop_
_entity.id
_entity.type
_entity.pdbx_description
1 polymer ?
#
loop_
_entity_poly.entity_id
_entity_poly.type
_entity_poly.pdbx_seq_one_letter_code
_entity_poly.pdbx_strand_id
1 'polypeptide(L)'
;LVPDRRINMTIDFMVNTDGLNHGVMNNIPYLPPLVPSLHTVLSIGDLANNTLVYGPQSQVSIFPLHQVVELVINNLDDVHLHGHVFQVIGRGQGIFDQHSLEEPSNPTCRDTITVPSKGYVVLRFKADNPGVWFFHCHVDWHLPAGLAATFITAPEWIQQHMKMTPALRDLCLASGTPPTGNAAGKEGLDLEGVPDGIRPSAKQGMMLGGLLATFLRWKPPKLILTEEQQVLIQRLSLFMPENTVKRRLDQLDQLVRHHCPSHHIDFYVFIVAILCVVCSAIFTFIARSLHISMWCPLLLLLIPTGLSFWTSKKRSTLGVRMKQFESLVNKTLYDFSSLDQHILWTMERMTMPQQAPFKSARFCLMIQIKHIDDQLPSYQEAMMTQPIRMPEPVALIE
;
A
#
# COMPACT_ATOMS: atom_id res chain seq x y z
N LEU A 1 18.30 22.00 20.37
CA LEU A 1 17.04 22.60 20.87
C LEU A 1 16.60 21.86 22.14
N VAL A 2 16.00 22.52 23.13
CA VAL A 2 15.39 21.87 24.31
C VAL A 2 13.91 21.63 24.01
N PRO A 3 13.36 20.41 24.14
CA PRO A 3 12.00 20.12 23.71
C PRO A 3 10.94 20.59 24.71
N ASP A 4 9.91 21.26 24.20
CA ASP A 4 8.71 21.64 24.96
C ASP A 4 7.68 20.50 24.99
N ARG A 5 7.64 19.69 23.91
CA ARG A 5 6.70 18.59 23.74
C ARG A 5 7.37 17.40 23.07
N ARG A 6 7.19 16.20 23.62
CA ARG A 6 7.53 14.93 22.97
C ARG A 6 6.32 14.28 22.32
N ILE A 7 6.50 13.73 21.13
CA ILE A 7 5.54 12.84 20.46
C ILE A 7 6.24 11.52 20.15
N ASN A 8 5.57 10.42 20.50
CA ASN A 8 6.02 9.09 20.11
C ASN A 8 5.23 8.64 18.88
N MET A 9 5.95 8.11 17.90
CA MET A 9 5.38 7.62 16.66
C MET A 9 5.93 6.23 16.37
N THR A 10 5.06 5.24 16.44
CA THR A 10 5.38 3.86 16.07
C THR A 10 4.84 3.61 14.67
N ILE A 11 5.73 3.31 13.74
CA ILE A 11 5.40 2.91 12.38
C ILE A 11 5.20 1.39 12.38
N ASP A 12 4.21 0.85 11.68
CA ASP A 12 4.03 -0.60 11.49
C ASP A 12 3.22 -0.91 10.22
N PHE A 13 3.17 -2.18 9.84
CA PHE A 13 2.27 -2.71 8.83
C PHE A 13 1.34 -3.76 9.44
N MET A 14 0.03 -3.58 9.26
CA MET A 14 -0.95 -4.50 9.80
C MET A 14 -2.20 -4.67 8.94
N VAL A 15 -2.83 -5.83 9.13
CA VAL A 15 -4.10 -6.17 8.48
C VAL A 15 -5.24 -5.44 9.18
N ASN A 16 -5.93 -4.60 8.41
CA ASN A 16 -7.00 -3.78 8.90
C ASN A 16 -8.38 -4.39 8.63
N THR A 17 -9.42 -3.71 9.10
CA THR A 17 -10.84 -4.09 9.00
C THR A 17 -11.34 -4.36 7.59
N ASP A 18 -10.69 -3.80 6.57
CA ASP A 18 -10.96 -4.05 5.15
C ASP A 18 -10.26 -5.31 4.60
N GLY A 19 -9.44 -5.97 5.43
CA GLY A 19 -8.68 -7.18 5.09
C GLY A 19 -7.39 -6.91 4.32
N LEU A 20 -7.02 -5.65 4.10
CA LEU A 20 -5.79 -5.25 3.44
C LEU A 20 -4.70 -4.95 4.45
N ASN A 21 -3.45 -5.08 4.02
CA ASN A 21 -2.29 -4.70 4.82
C ASN A 21 -1.99 -3.22 4.60
N HIS A 22 -2.15 -2.42 5.64
CA HIS A 22 -1.91 -0.98 5.60
C HIS A 22 -0.70 -0.61 6.43
N GLY A 23 -0.04 0.44 5.97
CA GLY A 23 0.87 1.22 6.78
C GLY A 23 0.10 1.94 7.87
N VAL A 24 0.55 1.83 9.10
CA VAL A 24 -0.02 2.55 10.23
C VAL A 24 1.06 3.34 10.98
N MET A 25 0.70 4.54 11.40
CA MET A 25 1.44 5.28 12.41
C MET A 25 0.58 5.27 13.68
N ASN A 26 1.11 4.84 14.81
CA ASN A 26 0.36 4.67 16.07
C ASN A 26 -0.97 3.92 15.90
N ASN A 27 -0.96 2.83 15.13
CA ASN A 27 -2.14 1.99 14.84
C ASN A 27 -3.26 2.69 14.04
N ILE A 28 -2.97 3.82 13.39
CA ILE A 28 -3.92 4.53 12.54
C ILE A 28 -3.34 4.58 11.11
N PRO A 29 -4.02 3.99 10.11
CA PRO A 29 -3.67 4.19 8.71
C PRO A 29 -4.11 5.58 8.26
N TYR A 30 -3.26 6.26 7.50
CA TYR A 30 -3.62 7.55 6.92
C TYR A 30 -4.69 7.38 5.84
N LEU A 31 -5.82 8.06 6.00
CA LEU A 31 -6.74 8.36 4.90
C LEU A 31 -6.85 9.88 4.70
N PRO A 32 -6.82 10.35 3.43
CA PRO A 32 -7.01 11.76 3.15
C PRO A 32 -8.44 12.18 3.52
N PRO A 33 -8.63 13.34 4.19
CA PRO A 33 -9.95 13.89 4.46
C PRO A 33 -10.62 14.38 3.16
N LEU A 34 -11.95 14.59 3.17
CA LEU A 34 -12.65 15.14 1.99
C LEU A 34 -12.24 16.58 1.71
N VAL A 35 -11.99 17.37 2.77
CA VAL A 35 -11.49 18.74 2.69
C VAL A 35 -10.00 18.72 3.00
N PRO A 36 -9.12 19.31 2.17
CA PRO A 36 -7.70 19.43 2.48
C PRO A 36 -7.49 20.10 3.84
N SER A 37 -6.61 19.57 4.68
CA SER A 37 -6.46 20.05 6.06
C SER A 37 -6.15 21.55 6.16
N LEU A 38 -5.41 22.13 5.21
CA LEU A 38 -5.19 23.58 5.14
C LEU A 38 -6.50 24.36 4.95
N HIS A 39 -7.39 23.85 4.10
CA HIS A 39 -8.70 24.45 3.85
C HIS A 39 -9.59 24.36 5.09
N THR A 40 -9.52 23.25 5.82
CA THR A 40 -10.17 23.12 7.13
C THR A 40 -9.64 24.16 8.11
N VAL A 41 -8.32 24.31 8.29
CA VAL A 41 -7.74 25.35 9.16
C VAL A 41 -8.30 26.73 8.80
N LEU A 42 -8.33 27.06 7.51
CA LEU A 42 -8.75 28.38 7.01
C LEU A 42 -10.25 28.68 7.17
N SER A 43 -11.10 27.66 7.29
CA SER A 43 -12.57 27.83 7.21
C SER A 43 -13.33 27.42 8.46
N ILE A 44 -12.74 26.62 9.35
CA ILE A 44 -13.44 26.06 10.52
C ILE A 44 -13.55 27.02 11.72
N GLY A 45 -12.91 28.19 11.64
CA GLY A 45 -12.94 29.20 12.70
C GLY A 45 -12.24 28.74 13.99
N ASP A 46 -12.87 29.01 15.14
CA ASP A 46 -12.30 28.79 16.47
C ASP A 46 -11.94 27.32 16.77
N LEU A 47 -12.49 26.37 16.00
CA LEU A 47 -12.19 24.95 16.12
C LEU A 47 -10.90 24.53 15.43
N ALA A 48 -10.11 25.44 14.85
CA ALA A 48 -8.88 25.09 14.15
C ALA A 48 -7.82 24.42 15.05
N ASN A 49 -7.90 24.63 16.37
CA ASN A 49 -7.07 23.92 17.36
C ASN A 49 -7.64 22.57 17.81
N ASN A 50 -8.82 22.19 17.34
CA ASN A 50 -9.44 20.92 17.68
C ASN A 50 -9.02 19.85 16.66
N THR A 51 -8.27 18.84 17.08
CA THR A 51 -7.81 17.78 16.16
C THR A 51 -8.96 17.02 15.50
N LEU A 52 -10.15 16.98 16.10
CA LEU A 52 -11.31 16.24 15.58
C LEU A 52 -11.79 16.79 14.24
N VAL A 53 -11.71 18.11 14.00
CA VAL A 53 -12.21 18.69 12.75
C VAL A 53 -11.41 18.27 11.53
N TYR A 54 -10.23 17.68 11.71
CA TYR A 54 -9.39 17.17 10.63
C TYR A 54 -9.58 15.68 10.35
N GLY A 55 -10.52 15.04 11.05
CA GLY A 55 -10.87 13.65 10.82
C GLY A 55 -10.00 12.65 11.57
N PRO A 56 -10.54 11.44 11.84
CA PRO A 56 -9.89 10.45 12.71
C PRO A 56 -8.66 9.80 12.08
N GLN A 57 -8.58 9.74 10.75
CA GLN A 57 -7.54 9.02 10.02
C GLN A 57 -6.48 9.92 9.38
N SER A 58 -6.59 11.25 9.50
CA SER A 58 -5.53 12.16 9.00
C SER A 58 -4.37 12.34 10.00
N GLN A 59 -4.50 11.75 11.19
CA GLN A 59 -3.52 11.73 12.28
C GLN A 59 -2.89 13.10 12.53
N VAL A 60 -3.72 14.07 12.88
CA VAL A 60 -3.28 15.44 13.08
C VAL A 60 -2.59 15.62 14.42
N SER A 61 -1.41 16.25 14.38
CA SER A 61 -0.77 16.86 15.56
C SER A 61 -0.65 18.37 15.35
N ILE A 62 -1.14 19.16 16.32
CA ILE A 62 -1.12 20.62 16.27
C ILE A 62 -0.03 21.16 17.19
N PHE A 63 0.72 22.13 16.71
CA PHE A 63 1.86 22.76 17.38
C PHE A 63 1.69 24.29 17.41
N PRO A 64 1.72 24.93 18.59
CA PRO A 64 1.81 26.38 18.70
C PRO A 64 3.09 26.92 18.07
N LEU A 65 3.07 28.19 17.66
CA LEU A 65 4.21 28.85 17.06
C LEU A 65 5.43 28.83 18.00
N HIS A 66 6.59 28.48 17.45
CA HIS A 66 7.88 28.34 18.12
C HIS A 66 8.03 27.19 19.12
N GLN A 67 7.02 26.32 19.28
CA GLN A 67 7.15 25.13 20.11
C GLN A 67 8.27 24.22 19.56
N VAL A 68 9.20 23.81 20.42
CA VAL A 68 10.19 22.78 20.08
C VAL A 68 9.57 21.40 20.31
N VAL A 69 9.48 20.63 19.23
CA VAL A 69 8.89 19.29 19.21
C VAL A 69 10.01 18.25 19.13
N GLU A 70 9.99 17.28 20.03
CA GLU A 70 10.79 16.06 19.94
C GLU A 70 9.94 14.90 19.43
N LEU A 71 10.30 14.36 18.27
CA LEU A 71 9.63 13.23 17.65
C LEU A 71 10.48 11.98 17.83
N VAL A 72 9.97 11.02 18.60
CA VAL A 72 10.58 9.70 18.77
C VAL A 72 9.89 8.74 17.83
N ILE A 73 10.62 8.25 16.83
CA ILE A 73 10.11 7.37 15.80
C ILE A 73 10.65 5.98 16.05
N ASN A 74 9.77 4.99 16.07
CA ASN A 74 10.11 3.59 16.27
C ASN A 74 9.73 2.78 15.01
N ASN A 75 10.56 1.80 14.68
CA ASN A 75 10.42 0.82 13.58
C ASN A 75 11.08 1.22 12.24
N LEU A 76 11.28 0.22 11.38
CA LEU A 76 11.88 0.32 10.05
C LEU A 76 11.07 1.23 9.13
N ASP A 77 11.58 2.41 8.76
CA ASP A 77 11.21 3.11 7.53
C ASP A 77 11.99 4.41 7.27
N ASP A 78 12.05 4.84 6.01
CA ASP A 78 12.53 6.18 5.65
C ASP A 78 11.43 7.20 5.90
N VAL A 79 11.65 8.17 6.78
CA VAL A 79 10.68 9.21 7.11
C VAL A 79 11.10 10.56 6.56
N HIS A 80 10.11 11.35 6.13
CA HIS A 80 10.28 12.70 5.62
C HIS A 80 9.28 13.65 6.30
N LEU A 81 9.74 14.85 6.65
CA LEU A 81 8.91 15.90 7.22
C LEU A 81 8.93 17.13 6.31
N HIS A 82 7.75 17.54 5.85
CA HIS A 82 7.60 18.76 5.07
C HIS A 82 7.77 20.01 5.94
N GLY A 83 8.20 21.10 5.31
CA GLY A 83 8.25 22.44 5.91
C GLY A 83 9.32 22.66 6.98
N HIS A 84 10.06 21.63 7.38
CA HIS A 84 11.03 21.70 8.46
C HIS A 84 12.32 20.95 8.11
N VAL A 85 13.44 21.48 8.61
CA VAL A 85 14.70 20.73 8.71
C VAL A 85 14.87 20.39 10.19
N PHE A 86 14.89 19.10 10.51
CA PHE A 86 15.00 18.62 11.89
C PHE A 86 16.44 18.30 12.28
N GLN A 87 16.73 18.44 13.57
CA GLN A 87 17.94 17.95 14.22
C GLN A 87 17.81 16.47 14.53
N VAL A 88 18.78 15.66 14.12
CA VAL A 88 18.88 14.25 14.50
C VAL A 88 19.61 14.16 15.84
N ILE A 89 18.86 13.91 16.91
CA ILE A 89 19.40 13.88 18.27
C ILE A 89 19.94 12.50 18.62
N GLY A 90 19.31 11.44 18.14
CA GLY A 90 19.77 10.09 18.41
C GLY A 90 19.20 9.10 17.41
N ARG A 91 19.88 7.97 17.28
CA ARG A 91 19.39 6.80 16.55
C ARG A 91 19.97 5.54 17.17
N GLY A 92 19.19 4.48 17.21
CA GLY A 92 19.63 3.25 17.86
C GLY A 92 18.80 2.03 17.46
N GLN A 93 19.17 0.91 18.06
CA GLN A 93 18.45 -0.35 17.97
C GLN A 93 17.57 -0.53 19.21
N GLY A 94 16.50 -1.31 19.10
CA GLY A 94 15.57 -1.57 20.20
C GLY A 94 14.60 -0.42 20.47
N ILE A 95 14.01 -0.46 21.67
CA ILE A 95 13.07 0.55 22.14
C ILE A 95 13.87 1.75 22.66
N PHE A 96 13.44 2.96 22.28
CA PHE A 96 14.07 4.18 22.77
C PHE A 96 13.97 4.29 24.30
N ASP A 97 15.12 4.45 24.96
CA ASP A 97 15.23 4.83 26.36
C ASP A 97 15.92 6.20 26.46
N GLN A 98 15.20 7.19 27.00
CA GLN A 98 15.71 8.55 27.15
C GLN A 98 16.94 8.62 28.07
N HIS A 99 17.06 7.75 29.07
CA HIS A 99 18.20 7.79 30.00
C HIS A 99 19.51 7.36 29.33
N SER A 100 19.40 6.66 28.20
CA SER A 100 20.54 6.21 27.39
C SER A 100 20.93 7.18 26.27
N LEU A 101 20.19 8.28 26.10
CA LEU A 101 20.40 9.22 25.00
C LEU A 101 21.57 10.16 25.32
N GLU A 102 22.69 9.96 24.65
CA GLU A 102 23.78 10.93 24.60
C GLU A 102 23.52 11.96 23.50
N GLU A 103 23.13 13.18 23.88
CA GLU A 103 22.82 14.23 22.93
C GLU A 103 24.10 14.78 22.27
N PRO A 104 24.17 14.82 20.92
CA PRO A 104 25.31 15.40 20.23
C PRO A 104 25.35 16.92 20.44
N SER A 105 26.54 17.46 20.66
CA SER A 105 26.74 18.91 20.81
C SER A 105 26.40 19.70 19.52
N ASN A 106 26.53 19.07 18.36
CA ASN A 106 26.16 19.63 17.07
C ASN A 106 25.40 18.56 16.23
N PRO A 107 24.07 18.42 16.39
CA PRO A 107 23.28 17.42 15.68
C PRO A 107 23.23 17.68 14.18
N THR A 108 23.24 16.61 13.38
CA THR A 108 23.00 16.70 11.94
C THR A 108 21.59 17.21 11.67
N CYS A 109 21.46 18.17 10.76
CA CYS A 109 20.19 18.73 10.32
C CYS A 109 19.79 18.19 8.94
N ARG A 110 18.57 17.68 8.77
CA ARG A 110 18.03 17.18 7.50
C ARG A 110 16.50 17.10 7.53
N ASP A 111 15.87 16.82 6.39
CA ASP A 111 14.41 16.69 6.24
C ASP A 111 13.93 15.24 6.08
N THR A 112 14.84 14.31 5.82
CA THR A 112 14.53 12.90 5.52
C THR A 112 15.55 11.98 6.17
N ILE A 113 15.15 10.93 6.88
CA ILE A 113 16.07 9.99 7.54
C ILE A 113 15.54 8.56 7.54
N THR A 114 16.44 7.59 7.41
CA THR A 114 16.17 6.17 7.60
C THR A 114 16.12 5.81 9.07
N VAL A 115 15.00 5.24 9.52
CA VAL A 115 14.87 4.64 10.85
C VAL A 115 15.38 3.20 10.81
N PRO A 116 16.32 2.82 11.69
CA PRO A 116 16.86 1.45 11.71
C PRO A 116 15.78 0.39 11.96
N SER A 117 15.94 -0.79 11.35
CA SER A 117 15.04 -1.92 11.60
C SER A 117 14.98 -2.27 13.08
N LYS A 118 13.77 -2.41 13.64
CA LYS A 118 13.55 -2.66 15.08
C LYS A 118 14.30 -1.67 15.98
N GLY A 119 14.52 -0.45 15.49
CA GLY A 119 15.23 0.59 16.18
C GLY A 119 14.39 1.86 16.33
N TYR A 120 15.09 2.93 16.65
CA TYR A 120 14.50 4.24 16.85
C TYR A 120 15.34 5.36 16.24
N VAL A 121 14.70 6.49 15.99
CA VAL A 121 15.32 7.79 15.72
C VAL A 121 14.63 8.85 16.58
N VAL A 122 15.41 9.76 17.15
CA VAL A 122 14.92 10.93 17.90
C VAL A 122 15.24 12.18 17.10
N LEU A 123 14.19 12.90 16.73
CA LEU A 123 14.27 14.14 15.95
C LEU A 123 13.80 15.31 16.79
N ARG A 124 14.40 16.49 16.59
CA ARG A 124 13.87 17.76 17.13
C ARG A 124 13.70 18.78 16.03
N PHE A 125 12.54 19.42 15.99
CA PHE A 125 12.30 20.57 15.13
C PHE A 125 11.61 21.67 15.92
N LYS A 126 11.75 22.91 15.46
CA LYS A 126 11.00 24.04 16.00
C LYS A 126 9.82 24.30 15.08
N ALA A 127 8.62 24.44 15.63
CA ALA A 127 7.40 24.74 14.90
C ALA A 127 7.35 26.24 14.55
N ASP A 128 8.31 26.72 13.76
CA ASP A 128 8.49 28.13 13.38
C ASP A 128 8.03 28.45 11.94
N ASN A 129 7.49 27.45 11.24
CA ASN A 129 6.92 27.59 9.90
C ASN A 129 5.40 27.31 9.92
N PRO A 130 4.54 28.33 10.04
CA PRO A 130 3.09 28.16 10.03
C PRO A 130 2.59 27.47 8.76
N GLY A 131 1.84 26.38 8.92
CA GLY A 131 1.35 25.62 7.79
C GLY A 131 0.82 24.25 8.17
N VAL A 132 0.47 23.48 7.15
CA VAL A 132 0.05 22.08 7.25
C VAL A 132 1.08 21.23 6.52
N TRP A 133 1.78 20.40 7.28
CA TRP A 133 2.97 19.69 6.85
C TRP A 133 2.76 18.19 6.89
N PHE A 134 3.08 17.54 5.78
CA PHE A 134 2.96 16.09 5.72
C PHE A 134 4.19 15.45 6.36
N PHE A 135 3.95 14.48 7.23
CA PHE A 135 4.99 13.62 7.79
C PHE A 135 4.72 12.21 7.29
N HIS A 136 5.62 11.64 6.50
CA HIS A 136 5.31 10.36 5.85
C HIS A 136 6.55 9.52 5.57
N CYS A 137 6.32 8.25 5.28
CA CYS A 137 7.37 7.40 4.74
C CYS A 137 7.68 7.80 3.28
N HIS A 138 8.96 7.94 2.92
CA HIS A 138 9.38 8.33 1.56
C HIS A 138 9.56 7.12 0.61
N VAL A 139 8.97 5.98 0.96
CA VAL A 139 8.91 4.80 0.09
C VAL A 139 7.59 4.84 -0.69
N ASP A 140 7.69 4.84 -2.03
CA ASP A 140 6.57 5.08 -2.95
C ASP A 140 5.33 4.20 -2.71
N TRP A 141 5.52 2.98 -2.17
CA TRP A 141 4.44 2.04 -1.89
C TRP A 141 3.98 2.05 -0.43
N HIS A 142 4.73 2.67 0.48
CA HIS A 142 4.37 2.82 1.89
C HIS A 142 3.41 3.99 2.11
N LEU A 143 3.66 5.12 1.44
CA LEU A 143 2.80 6.30 1.52
C LEU A 143 1.33 5.98 1.11
N PRO A 144 1.04 5.42 -0.07
CA PRO A 144 -0.33 5.07 -0.46
C PRO A 144 -0.92 3.93 0.37
N ALA A 145 -0.08 3.14 1.07
CA ALA A 145 -0.56 2.13 2.03
C ALA A 145 -1.02 2.74 3.37
N GLY A 146 -0.76 4.03 3.62
CA GLY A 146 -1.21 4.75 4.81
C GLY A 146 -0.12 5.21 5.78
N LEU A 147 1.17 5.07 5.45
CA LEU A 147 2.26 5.56 6.32
C LEU A 147 2.45 7.08 6.21
N ALA A 148 1.49 7.81 6.79
CA ALA A 148 1.57 9.25 6.92
C ALA A 148 0.82 9.80 8.13
N ALA A 149 1.14 11.04 8.48
CA ALA A 149 0.52 11.87 9.49
C ALA A 149 0.55 13.33 9.05
N THR A 150 -0.29 14.16 9.67
CA THR A 150 -0.38 15.59 9.33
C THR A 150 0.02 16.45 10.52
N PHE A 151 1.00 17.33 10.34
CA PHE A 151 1.47 18.25 11.36
C PHE A 151 0.99 19.67 11.03
N ILE A 152 0.20 20.26 11.92
CA ILE A 152 -0.32 21.62 11.76
C ILE A 152 0.45 22.54 12.70
N THR A 153 1.12 23.55 12.14
CA THR A 153 1.88 24.53 12.89
C THR A 153 1.16 25.87 12.88
N ALA A 154 0.92 26.43 14.06
CA ALA A 154 0.32 27.74 14.30
C ALA A 154 -0.98 28.01 13.51
N PRO A 155 -2.06 27.24 13.75
CA PRO A 155 -3.33 27.38 13.03
C PRO A 155 -3.95 28.79 13.14
N GLU A 156 -3.82 29.48 14.28
CA GLU A 156 -4.31 30.85 14.44
C GLU A 156 -3.52 31.82 13.56
N TRP A 157 -2.20 31.61 13.44
CA TRP A 157 -1.38 32.40 12.54
C TRP A 157 -1.82 32.18 11.08
N ILE A 158 -2.09 30.93 10.69
CA ILE A 158 -2.61 30.58 9.36
C ILE A 158 -3.91 31.36 9.10
N GLN A 159 -4.87 31.35 10.02
CA GLN A 159 -6.14 32.06 9.85
C GLN A 159 -6.00 33.58 9.74
N GLN A 160 -5.04 34.18 10.44
CA GLN A 160 -4.83 35.63 10.44
C GLN A 160 -4.08 36.13 9.20
N HIS A 161 -3.18 35.32 8.64
CA HIS A 161 -2.21 35.78 7.63
C HIS A 161 -2.39 35.11 6.27
N MET A 162 -3.04 33.95 6.22
CA MET A 162 -3.33 33.24 4.97
C MET A 162 -4.81 33.35 4.62
N LYS A 163 -5.12 33.36 3.33
CA LYS A 163 -6.50 33.38 2.83
C LYS A 163 -6.64 32.41 1.68
N MET A 164 -7.81 31.77 1.62
CA MET A 164 -8.21 30.99 0.46
C MET A 164 -8.32 31.92 -0.74
N THR A 165 -7.55 31.68 -1.80
CA THR A 165 -7.69 32.44 -3.05
C THR A 165 -8.88 31.90 -3.85
N PRO A 166 -9.56 32.73 -4.66
CA PRO A 166 -10.61 32.26 -5.54
C PRO A 166 -10.12 31.14 -6.47
N ALA A 167 -8.90 31.26 -7.02
CA ALA A 167 -8.31 30.25 -7.89
C ALA A 167 -8.18 28.87 -7.21
N LEU A 168 -7.74 28.83 -5.95
CA LEU A 168 -7.60 27.57 -5.20
C LEU A 168 -8.98 26.97 -4.87
N ARG A 169 -9.95 27.81 -4.50
CA ARG A 169 -11.33 27.38 -4.28
C ARG A 169 -11.93 26.81 -5.57
N ASP A 170 -11.75 27.49 -6.69
CA ASP A 170 -12.33 27.08 -7.98
C ASP A 170 -11.68 25.77 -8.49
N LEU A 171 -10.38 25.55 -8.21
CA LEU A 171 -9.72 24.27 -8.45
C LEU A 171 -10.35 23.12 -7.67
N CYS A 172 -10.62 23.32 -6.37
CA CYS A 172 -11.30 22.31 -5.55
C CYS A 172 -12.70 22.00 -6.08
N LEU A 173 -13.47 23.02 -6.46
CA LEU A 173 -14.80 22.82 -7.06
C LEU A 173 -14.71 22.04 -8.38
N ALA A 174 -13.72 22.34 -9.22
CA ALA A 174 -13.47 21.62 -10.47
C ALA A 174 -13.07 20.15 -10.25
N SER A 175 -12.39 19.83 -9.15
CA SER A 175 -12.01 18.45 -8.78
C SER A 175 -13.08 17.71 -7.97
N GLY A 176 -14.24 18.31 -7.71
CA GLY A 176 -15.28 17.73 -6.85
C GLY A 176 -14.87 17.64 -5.37
N THR A 177 -13.86 18.41 -4.96
CA THR A 177 -13.36 18.47 -3.58
C THR A 177 -14.03 19.63 -2.85
N PRO A 178 -14.67 19.42 -1.68
CA PRO A 178 -15.24 20.52 -0.93
C PRO A 178 -14.13 21.50 -0.49
N PRO A 179 -14.26 22.82 -0.77
CA PRO A 179 -13.17 23.78 -0.54
C PRO A 179 -13.11 24.28 0.92
N THR A 180 -14.10 23.98 1.75
CA THR A 180 -14.27 24.52 3.11
C THR A 180 -14.94 23.50 4.03
N GLY A 181 -14.83 23.74 5.33
CA GLY A 181 -15.42 22.90 6.38
C GLY A 181 -14.41 21.98 7.06
N ASN A 182 -14.92 21.14 7.96
CA ASN A 182 -14.16 20.08 8.61
C ASN A 182 -13.81 18.96 7.60
N ALA A 183 -13.20 17.88 8.05
CA ALA A 183 -12.77 16.78 7.20
C ALA A 183 -13.90 16.09 6.40
N ALA A 184 -15.17 16.32 6.76
CA ALA A 184 -16.34 15.85 6.02
C ALA A 184 -16.93 16.91 5.07
N GLY A 185 -16.38 18.13 5.02
CA GLY A 185 -16.96 19.24 4.25
C GLY A 185 -18.11 19.95 4.96
N LYS A 186 -18.24 19.78 6.29
CA LYS A 186 -19.33 20.32 7.09
C LYS A 186 -18.83 21.35 8.12
N GLU A 187 -19.73 22.10 8.73
CA GLU A 187 -19.37 23.01 9.82
C GLU A 187 -19.28 22.25 11.16
N GLY A 188 -18.52 22.82 12.10
CA GLY A 188 -18.43 22.29 13.45
C GLY A 188 -17.82 20.89 13.53
N LEU A 189 -18.41 20.05 14.39
CA LEU A 189 -17.90 18.71 14.73
C LEU A 189 -18.69 17.57 14.07
N ASP A 190 -19.59 17.87 13.12
CA ASP A 190 -20.26 16.82 12.35
C ASP A 190 -19.29 16.19 11.34
N LEU A 191 -18.81 14.99 11.66
CA LEU A 191 -17.87 14.22 10.85
C LEU A 191 -18.55 13.09 10.07
N GLU A 192 -19.88 13.05 9.99
CA GLU A 192 -20.57 12.04 9.20
C GLU A 192 -20.19 12.18 7.71
N GLY A 193 -19.76 11.07 7.10
CA GLY A 193 -19.28 11.02 5.72
C GLY A 193 -17.76 11.20 5.58
N VAL A 194 -17.04 11.50 6.66
CA VAL A 194 -15.57 11.47 6.64
C VAL A 194 -15.08 10.05 6.30
N PRO A 195 -14.00 9.91 5.51
CA PRO A 195 -13.28 8.65 5.41
C PRO A 195 -12.86 8.17 6.81
N ASP A 196 -13.50 7.10 7.28
CA ASP A 196 -13.21 6.38 8.52
C ASP A 196 -13.52 4.89 8.30
N GLY A 197 -13.01 4.04 9.19
CA GLY A 197 -13.40 2.64 9.28
C GLY A 197 -12.29 1.65 8.98
N ILE A 198 -11.13 2.11 8.49
CA ILE A 198 -9.92 1.28 8.37
C ILE A 198 -9.16 1.34 9.70
N ARG A 199 -9.28 0.28 10.49
CA ARG A 199 -8.63 0.16 11.81
C ARG A 199 -7.92 -1.18 11.91
N PRO A 200 -6.91 -1.31 12.78
CA PRO A 200 -6.29 -2.60 13.06
C PRO A 200 -7.36 -3.63 13.37
N SER A 201 -7.38 -4.75 12.64
CA SER A 201 -8.32 -5.81 12.94
C SER A 201 -7.94 -6.43 14.30
N ALA A 202 -8.88 -6.46 15.26
CA ALA A 202 -8.65 -7.04 16.60
C ALA A 202 -8.34 -8.56 16.58
N LYS A 203 -8.28 -9.19 15.39
CA LYS A 203 -7.98 -10.60 15.20
C LYS A 203 -6.47 -10.84 15.16
N GLN A 204 -5.77 -10.50 16.24
CA GLN A 204 -4.47 -11.10 16.55
C GLN A 204 -4.61 -12.48 17.26
N GLY A 205 -5.84 -12.94 17.52
CA GLY A 205 -6.11 -14.29 18.05
C GLY A 205 -7.01 -15.11 17.12
N MET A 206 -6.50 -16.27 16.69
CA MET A 206 -7.15 -17.43 16.03
C MET A 206 -6.77 -17.68 14.57
N MET A 207 -5.58 -18.24 14.40
CA MET A 207 -5.29 -19.24 13.36
C MET A 207 -6.22 -20.45 13.55
N LEU A 208 -7.39 -20.48 12.91
CA LEU A 208 -8.04 -21.73 12.49
C LEU A 208 -9.18 -21.45 11.50
N GLY A 209 -10.03 -20.45 11.79
CA GLY A 209 -11.18 -20.10 10.94
C GLY A 209 -10.79 -19.43 9.63
N GLY A 210 -9.74 -18.60 9.63
CA GLY A 210 -9.21 -17.96 8.42
C GLY A 210 -8.57 -18.97 7.46
N LEU A 211 -7.91 -20.01 7.98
CA LEU A 211 -7.33 -21.08 7.19
C LEU A 211 -8.42 -21.86 6.44
N LEU A 212 -9.47 -22.33 7.13
CA LEU A 212 -10.62 -23.04 6.56
C LEU A 212 -11.40 -22.23 5.52
N ALA A 213 -11.54 -20.91 5.71
CA ALA A 213 -12.16 -20.04 4.71
C ALA A 213 -11.30 -19.84 3.45
N THR A 214 -9.96 -19.84 3.58
CA THR A 214 -9.04 -19.84 2.43
C THR A 214 -8.93 -21.18 1.71
N PHE A 215 -9.20 -22.31 2.38
CA PHE A 215 -9.18 -23.65 1.78
C PHE A 215 -10.22 -23.84 0.66
N LEU A 216 -11.38 -23.17 0.75
CA LEU A 216 -12.51 -23.37 -0.16
C LEU A 216 -12.61 -22.34 -1.30
N ARG A 217 -11.72 -21.35 -1.34
CA ARG A 217 -11.81 -20.22 -2.28
C ARG A 217 -10.68 -20.13 -3.31
N TRP A 218 -9.70 -21.03 -3.27
CA TRP A 218 -8.57 -20.96 -4.20
C TRP A 218 -8.95 -21.49 -5.60
N LYS A 219 -8.75 -20.65 -6.62
CA LYS A 219 -8.92 -21.00 -8.04
C LYS A 219 -7.57 -20.94 -8.76
N PRO A 220 -7.32 -21.81 -9.76
CA PRO A 220 -6.12 -21.72 -10.58
C PRO A 220 -6.07 -20.37 -11.31
N PRO A 221 -4.86 -19.84 -11.59
CA PRO A 221 -4.73 -18.57 -12.26
C PRO A 221 -5.38 -18.64 -13.63
N LYS A 222 -6.24 -17.67 -13.93
CA LYS A 222 -7.03 -17.64 -15.16
C LYS A 222 -7.06 -16.24 -15.72
N LEU A 223 -7.06 -16.14 -17.04
CA LEU A 223 -7.40 -14.91 -17.73
C LEU A 223 -8.90 -14.64 -17.56
N ILE A 224 -9.26 -13.52 -16.94
CA ILE A 224 -10.63 -13.07 -16.75
C ILE A 224 -10.91 -11.89 -17.66
N LEU A 225 -12.01 -11.99 -18.40
CA LEU A 225 -12.57 -10.92 -19.21
C LEU A 225 -13.84 -10.40 -18.52
N THR A 226 -13.88 -9.14 -18.12
CA THR A 226 -15.09 -8.48 -17.59
C THR A 226 -16.16 -8.33 -18.67
N GLU A 227 -17.40 -7.99 -18.29
CA GLU A 227 -18.49 -7.81 -19.28
C GLU A 227 -18.23 -6.64 -20.23
N GLU A 228 -17.70 -5.52 -19.72
CA GLU A 228 -17.26 -4.37 -20.53
C GLU A 228 -16.15 -4.76 -21.52
N GLN A 229 -15.22 -5.64 -21.10
CA GLN A 229 -14.13 -6.16 -21.92
C GLN A 229 -14.60 -7.02 -23.08
N GLN A 230 -15.64 -7.83 -22.85
CA GLN A 230 -16.19 -8.69 -23.90
C GLN A 230 -16.81 -7.86 -25.04
N VAL A 231 -17.42 -6.72 -24.72
CA VAL A 231 -17.92 -5.76 -25.72
C VAL A 231 -16.77 -5.11 -26.50
N LEU A 232 -15.66 -4.80 -25.83
CA LEU A 232 -14.46 -4.25 -26.48
C LEU A 232 -13.82 -5.26 -27.44
N ILE A 233 -13.76 -6.54 -27.04
CA ILE A 233 -13.27 -7.65 -27.88
C ILE A 233 -14.16 -7.84 -29.11
N GLN A 234 -15.48 -7.68 -28.97
CA GLN A 234 -16.38 -7.67 -30.13
C GLN A 234 -16.13 -6.50 -31.08
N ARG A 235 -15.57 -5.37 -30.62
CA ARG A 235 -15.16 -4.28 -31.52
C ARG A 235 -13.82 -4.56 -32.22
N LEU A 236 -12.95 -5.37 -31.61
CA LEU A 236 -11.71 -5.81 -32.25
C LEU A 236 -11.95 -6.71 -33.46
N SER A 237 -13.11 -7.37 -33.54
CA SER A 237 -13.50 -8.15 -34.73
C SER A 237 -13.69 -7.30 -35.99
N LEU A 238 -13.83 -5.97 -35.83
CA LEU A 238 -13.86 -5.01 -36.95
C LEU A 238 -12.49 -4.83 -37.61
N PHE A 239 -11.39 -5.10 -36.89
CA PHE A 239 -10.02 -4.85 -37.32
C PHE A 239 -9.18 -6.13 -37.45
N MET A 240 -9.64 -7.25 -36.89
CA MET A 240 -8.97 -8.55 -36.92
C MET A 240 -10.01 -9.68 -37.04
N PRO A 241 -9.74 -10.76 -37.79
CA PRO A 241 -10.64 -11.91 -37.83
C PRO A 241 -10.90 -12.49 -36.42
N GLU A 242 -12.16 -12.78 -36.09
CA GLU A 242 -12.56 -13.30 -34.77
C GLU A 242 -11.76 -14.55 -34.36
N ASN A 243 -11.45 -15.42 -35.31
CA ASN A 243 -10.64 -16.62 -35.08
C ASN A 243 -9.22 -16.30 -34.62
N THR A 244 -8.64 -15.19 -35.09
CA THR A 244 -7.31 -14.73 -34.71
C THR A 244 -7.36 -14.15 -33.30
N VAL A 245 -8.32 -13.27 -33.00
CA VAL A 245 -8.50 -12.69 -31.65
C VAL A 245 -8.67 -13.79 -30.61
N LYS A 246 -9.55 -14.76 -30.89
CA LYS A 246 -9.76 -15.93 -30.01
C LYS A 246 -8.48 -16.73 -29.81
N ARG A 247 -7.72 -17.00 -30.87
CA ARG A 247 -6.43 -17.70 -30.79
C ARG A 247 -5.42 -16.94 -29.94
N ARG A 248 -5.33 -15.61 -30.03
CA ARG A 248 -4.44 -14.78 -29.20
C ARG A 248 -4.83 -14.84 -27.72
N LEU A 249 -6.12 -14.75 -27.42
CA LEU A 249 -6.64 -14.85 -26.04
C LEU A 249 -6.42 -16.25 -25.46
N ASP A 250 -6.64 -17.31 -26.24
CA ASP A 250 -6.39 -18.69 -25.82
C ASP A 250 -4.89 -18.92 -25.55
N GLN A 251 -4.00 -18.35 -26.38
CA GLN A 251 -2.55 -18.40 -26.15
C GLN A 251 -2.15 -17.70 -24.84
N LEU A 252 -2.76 -16.55 -24.55
CA LEU A 252 -2.52 -15.83 -23.30
C LEU A 252 -3.07 -16.59 -22.09
N ASP A 253 -4.29 -17.13 -22.15
CA ASP A 253 -4.86 -17.95 -21.07
C ASP A 253 -4.01 -19.20 -20.80
N GLN A 254 -3.49 -19.86 -21.84
CA GLN A 254 -2.57 -20.98 -21.70
C GLN A 254 -1.25 -20.56 -21.05
N LEU A 255 -0.67 -19.44 -21.46
CA LEU A 255 0.57 -18.90 -20.89
C LEU A 255 0.37 -18.59 -19.40
N VAL A 256 -0.73 -17.93 -19.04
CA VAL A 256 -1.12 -17.62 -17.65
C VAL A 256 -1.24 -18.91 -16.83
N ARG A 257 -2.00 -19.90 -17.30
CA ARG A 257 -2.21 -21.14 -16.55
C ARG A 257 -0.94 -21.94 -16.29
N HIS A 258 -0.01 -21.97 -17.25
CA HIS A 258 1.19 -22.82 -17.16
C HIS A 258 2.38 -22.11 -16.51
N HIS A 259 2.50 -20.79 -16.67
CA HIS A 259 3.71 -20.05 -16.27
C HIS A 259 3.47 -19.07 -15.13
N CYS A 260 2.22 -18.74 -14.78
CA CYS A 260 1.93 -17.87 -13.64
C CYS A 260 2.35 -18.57 -12.33
N PRO A 261 3.29 -18.02 -11.55
CA PRO A 261 3.74 -18.64 -10.31
C PRO A 261 2.60 -18.68 -9.30
N SER A 262 2.20 -19.89 -8.89
CA SER A 262 1.11 -20.06 -7.93
C SER A 262 1.59 -20.43 -6.52
N HIS A 263 0.94 -19.84 -5.53
CA HIS A 263 1.20 -20.08 -4.10
C HIS A 263 0.48 -21.29 -3.50
N HIS A 264 -0.45 -21.94 -4.22
CA HIS A 264 -1.26 -23.01 -3.65
C HIS A 264 -0.41 -24.19 -3.15
N ILE A 265 0.57 -24.63 -3.94
CA ILE A 265 1.49 -25.72 -3.57
C ILE A 265 2.23 -25.38 -2.29
N ASP A 266 2.63 -24.12 -2.10
CA ASP A 266 3.37 -23.69 -0.91
C ASP A 266 2.50 -23.76 0.34
N PHE A 267 1.22 -23.38 0.21
CA PHE A 267 0.24 -23.48 1.28
C PHE A 267 -0.07 -24.95 1.63
N TYR A 268 -0.30 -25.82 0.64
CA TYR A 268 -0.53 -27.26 0.90
C TYR A 268 0.66 -27.91 1.60
N VAL A 269 1.89 -27.60 1.17
CA VAL A 269 3.09 -28.14 1.80
C VAL A 269 3.27 -27.61 3.23
N PHE A 270 2.92 -26.35 3.48
CA PHE A 270 2.91 -25.78 4.82
C PHE A 270 1.88 -26.47 5.75
N ILE A 271 0.68 -26.75 5.24
CA ILE A 271 -0.36 -27.49 5.98
C ILE A 271 0.09 -28.92 6.28
N VAL A 272 0.65 -29.62 5.30
CA VAL A 272 1.21 -30.96 5.49
C VAL A 272 2.30 -30.93 6.57
N ALA A 273 3.16 -29.91 6.57
CA ALA A 273 4.16 -29.75 7.62
C ALA A 273 3.54 -29.57 9.02
N ILE A 274 2.49 -28.73 9.15
CA ILE A 274 1.76 -28.57 10.42
C ILE A 274 1.13 -29.89 10.87
N LEU A 275 0.45 -30.59 9.96
CA LEU A 275 -0.16 -31.89 10.26
C LEU A 275 0.90 -32.91 10.69
N CYS A 276 2.07 -32.94 10.04
CA CYS A 276 3.18 -33.79 10.46
C CYS A 276 3.68 -33.44 11.88
N VAL A 277 3.74 -32.16 12.25
CA VAL A 277 4.11 -31.74 13.62
C VAL A 277 3.06 -32.20 14.63
N VAL A 278 1.78 -32.03 14.34
CA VAL A 278 0.67 -32.48 15.21
C VAL A 278 0.68 -34.01 15.36
N CYS A 279 0.84 -34.74 14.26
CA CYS A 279 0.96 -36.20 14.27
C CYS A 279 2.20 -36.65 15.06
N SER A 280 3.34 -35.98 14.93
CA SER A 280 4.55 -36.27 15.71
C SER A 280 4.32 -36.02 17.21
N ALA A 281 3.62 -34.95 17.58
CA ALA A 281 3.28 -34.67 18.98
C ALA A 281 2.34 -35.74 19.58
N ILE A 282 1.29 -36.14 18.85
CA ILE A 282 0.39 -37.22 19.26
C ILE A 282 1.14 -38.54 19.38
N PHE A 283 1.98 -38.87 18.40
CA PHE A 283 2.81 -40.08 18.43
C PHE A 283 3.79 -40.07 19.60
N THR A 284 4.39 -38.93 19.94
CA THR A 284 5.27 -38.78 21.12
C THR A 284 4.52 -39.07 22.42
N PHE A 285 3.28 -38.59 22.54
CA PHE A 285 2.44 -38.83 23.71
C PHE A 285 2.10 -40.33 23.87
N ILE A 286 1.72 -40.98 22.77
CA ILE A 286 1.40 -42.42 22.75
C ILE A 286 2.66 -43.27 22.99
N ALA A 287 3.77 -42.97 22.32
CA ALA A 287 5.04 -43.68 22.49
C ALA A 287 5.54 -43.63 23.94
N ARG A 288 5.36 -42.48 24.62
CA ARG A 288 5.67 -42.32 26.03
C ARG A 288 4.77 -43.18 26.94
N SER A 289 3.49 -43.33 26.61
CA SER A 289 2.57 -44.23 27.32
C SER A 289 2.87 -45.72 27.12
N LEU A 290 3.59 -46.08 26.05
CA LEU A 290 3.94 -47.46 25.68
C LEU A 290 5.42 -47.79 25.93
N HIS A 291 6.18 -46.92 26.61
CA HIS A 291 7.63 -47.07 26.88
C HIS A 291 8.49 -47.30 25.62
N ILE A 292 8.06 -46.80 24.47
CA ILE A 292 8.81 -46.89 23.21
C ILE A 292 9.94 -45.85 23.22
N SER A 293 11.09 -46.22 22.65
CA SER A 293 12.28 -45.35 22.54
C SER A 293 11.97 -43.98 21.92
N MET A 294 12.43 -42.91 22.57
CA MET A 294 12.17 -41.52 22.18
C MET A 294 12.90 -41.05 20.91
N TRP A 295 13.68 -41.90 20.26
CA TRP A 295 14.37 -41.56 19.02
C TRP A 295 13.44 -41.52 17.79
N CYS A 296 12.38 -42.32 17.76
CA CYS A 296 11.45 -42.35 16.63
C CYS A 296 10.69 -41.02 16.41
N PRO A 297 10.14 -40.35 17.45
CA PRO A 297 9.50 -39.04 17.28
C PRO A 297 10.45 -37.92 16.85
N LEU A 298 11.72 -37.96 17.27
CA LEU A 298 12.75 -37.00 16.86
C LEU A 298 13.05 -37.10 15.37
N LEU A 299 13.12 -38.32 14.82
CA LEU A 299 13.29 -38.55 13.38
C LEU A 299 12.08 -38.07 12.57
N LEU A 300 10.85 -38.18 13.12
CA LEU A 300 9.63 -37.68 12.47
C LEU A 300 9.61 -36.15 12.32
N LEU A 301 10.35 -35.40 13.16
CA LEU A 301 10.46 -33.94 13.05
C LEU A 301 11.39 -33.46 11.93
N LEU A 302 12.20 -34.35 11.34
CA LEU A 302 13.03 -34.00 10.18
C LEU A 302 12.19 -33.68 8.94
N ILE A 303 11.04 -34.35 8.79
CA ILE A 303 10.11 -34.17 7.67
C ILE A 303 9.52 -32.73 7.65
N PRO A 304 8.85 -32.24 8.70
CA PRO A 304 8.31 -30.87 8.71
C PRO A 304 9.40 -29.80 8.65
N THR A 305 10.58 -30.07 9.21
CA THR A 305 11.73 -29.15 9.10
C THR A 305 12.21 -29.02 7.65
N GLY A 306 12.33 -30.13 6.92
CA GLY A 306 12.67 -30.14 5.50
C GLY A 306 11.61 -29.44 4.63
N LEU A 307 10.32 -29.66 4.91
CA LEU A 307 9.22 -28.99 4.21
C LEU A 307 9.18 -27.48 4.50
N SER A 308 9.47 -27.06 5.74
CA SER A 308 9.58 -25.65 6.13
C SER A 308 10.74 -24.95 5.42
N PHE A 309 11.91 -25.59 5.35
CA PHE A 309 13.05 -25.07 4.60
C PHE A 309 12.74 -24.95 3.10
N TRP A 310 12.11 -25.96 2.51
CA TRP A 310 11.72 -25.97 1.10
C TRP A 310 10.71 -24.85 0.76
N THR A 311 9.67 -24.67 1.57
CA THR A 311 8.67 -23.61 1.37
C THR A 311 9.28 -22.22 1.53
N SER A 312 10.16 -22.02 2.51
CA SER A 312 10.91 -20.77 2.70
C SER A 312 11.79 -20.44 1.50
N LYS A 313 12.59 -21.40 1.03
CA LYS A 313 13.42 -21.23 -0.18
C LYS A 313 12.57 -20.92 -1.41
N LYS A 314 11.46 -21.63 -1.61
CA LYS A 314 10.56 -21.40 -2.75
C LYS A 314 9.93 -20.00 -2.70
N ARG A 315 9.49 -19.53 -1.52
CA ARG A 315 8.97 -18.17 -1.31
C ARG A 315 10.00 -17.08 -1.60
N SER A 316 11.27 -17.31 -1.23
CA SER A 316 12.36 -16.36 -1.54
C SER A 316 12.61 -16.20 -3.06
N THR A 317 12.31 -17.24 -3.85
CA THR A 317 12.46 -17.21 -5.32
C THR A 317 11.23 -16.73 -6.09
N LEU A 318 10.10 -16.47 -5.39
CA LEU A 318 8.86 -16.08 -6.04
C LEU A 318 9.01 -14.79 -6.85
N GLY A 319 9.68 -13.77 -6.31
CA GLY A 319 9.90 -12.51 -7.00
C GLY A 319 10.66 -12.68 -8.32
N VAL A 320 11.63 -13.61 -8.35
CA VAL A 320 12.38 -13.95 -9.56
C VAL A 320 11.49 -14.65 -10.59
N ARG A 321 10.68 -15.63 -10.16
CA ARG A 321 9.75 -16.35 -11.04
C ARG A 321 8.67 -15.43 -11.60
N MET A 322 8.22 -14.44 -10.81
CA MET A 322 7.26 -13.44 -11.27
C MET A 322 7.86 -12.55 -12.35
N LYS A 323 9.11 -12.07 -12.16
CA LYS A 323 9.82 -11.31 -13.20
C LYS A 323 10.02 -12.13 -14.49
N GLN A 324 10.30 -13.42 -14.37
CA GLN A 324 10.41 -14.34 -15.52
C GLN A 324 9.07 -14.49 -16.25
N PHE A 325 7.97 -14.63 -15.51
CA PHE A 325 6.62 -14.68 -16.07
C PHE A 325 6.26 -13.37 -16.80
N GLU A 326 6.51 -12.21 -16.19
CA GLU A 326 6.29 -10.91 -16.83
C GLU A 326 7.12 -10.73 -18.11
N SER A 327 8.38 -11.19 -18.10
CA SER A 327 9.21 -11.18 -19.29
C SER A 327 8.65 -12.07 -20.40
N LEU A 328 8.05 -13.21 -20.05
CA LEU A 328 7.44 -14.13 -21.03
C LEU A 328 6.17 -13.52 -21.63
N VAL A 329 5.31 -12.92 -20.80
CA VAL A 329 4.11 -12.21 -21.26
C VAL A 329 4.48 -11.06 -22.19
N ASN A 330 5.43 -10.20 -21.78
CA ASN A 330 5.91 -9.09 -22.62
C ASN A 330 6.42 -9.56 -23.98
N LYS A 331 7.20 -10.65 -24.00
CA LYS A 331 7.69 -11.23 -25.24
C LYS A 331 6.53 -11.68 -26.14
N THR A 332 5.54 -12.37 -25.60
CA THR A 332 4.38 -12.83 -26.36
C THR A 332 3.54 -11.67 -26.91
N LEU A 333 3.36 -10.59 -26.14
CA LEU A 333 2.64 -9.39 -26.59
C LEU A 333 3.41 -8.61 -27.66
N TYR A 334 4.73 -8.56 -27.56
CA TYR A 334 5.59 -8.02 -28.61
C TYR A 334 5.45 -8.81 -29.91
N ASP A 335 5.49 -10.15 -29.82
CA ASP A 335 5.30 -11.03 -30.98
C ASP A 335 3.91 -10.81 -31.63
N PHE A 336 2.86 -10.64 -30.82
CA PHE A 336 1.52 -10.31 -31.33
C PHE A 336 1.49 -8.96 -32.05
N SER A 337 2.08 -7.92 -31.45
CA SER A 337 2.16 -6.58 -32.06
C SER A 337 2.95 -6.59 -33.38
N SER A 338 3.97 -7.45 -33.50
CA SER A 338 4.75 -7.58 -34.73
C SER A 338 3.99 -8.25 -35.88
N LEU A 339 3.08 -9.17 -35.55
CA LEU A 339 2.27 -9.91 -36.51
C LEU A 339 0.99 -9.15 -36.89
N ASP A 340 0.42 -8.44 -35.92
CA ASP A 340 -0.87 -7.78 -36.02
C ASP A 340 -0.60 -6.28 -36.31
N GLN A 341 -0.03 -5.95 -37.48
CA GLN A 341 0.61 -4.67 -37.85
C GLN A 341 -0.15 -3.36 -37.51
N HIS A 342 -1.47 -3.41 -37.32
CA HIS A 342 -2.32 -2.26 -36.98
C HIS A 342 -2.79 -2.25 -35.52
N ILE A 343 -2.32 -3.20 -34.72
CA ILE A 343 -2.77 -3.46 -33.36
C ILE A 343 -1.57 -3.61 -32.43
N LEU A 344 -1.44 -2.66 -31.51
CA LEU A 344 -0.42 -2.70 -30.47
C LEU A 344 -0.95 -3.42 -29.23
N TRP A 345 -0.32 -4.54 -28.88
CA TRP A 345 -0.55 -5.31 -27.65
C TRP A 345 0.48 -4.95 -26.59
N THR A 346 0.05 -4.40 -25.46
CA THR A 346 0.95 -4.01 -24.36
C THR A 346 0.41 -4.48 -23.01
N MET A 347 1.28 -4.61 -22.01
CA MET A 347 0.87 -4.88 -20.63
C MET A 347 1.16 -3.68 -19.73
N GLU A 348 0.24 -3.38 -18.83
CA GLU A 348 0.42 -2.41 -17.76
C GLU A 348 0.18 -3.10 -16.42
N ARG A 349 1.07 -2.84 -15.45
CA ARG A 349 0.88 -3.29 -14.07
C ARG A 349 -0.03 -2.29 -13.36
N MET A 350 -1.18 -2.74 -12.87
CA MET A 350 -2.06 -1.87 -12.10
C MET A 350 -1.46 -1.60 -10.71
N THR A 351 -1.34 -0.32 -10.35
CA THR A 351 -0.70 0.13 -9.11
C THR A 351 -1.67 0.30 -7.93
N MET A 352 -2.99 0.13 -8.12
CA MET A 352 -4.01 0.42 -7.09
C MET A 352 -5.10 -0.67 -6.96
N PRO A 353 -5.42 -1.17 -5.75
CA PRO A 353 -6.54 -2.10 -5.53
C PRO A 353 -7.93 -1.51 -5.78
N GLN A 354 -8.07 -0.17 -5.72
CA GLN A 354 -9.37 0.52 -5.92
C GLN A 354 -9.88 0.47 -7.37
N GLN A 355 -9.02 0.14 -8.34
CA GLN A 355 -9.37 -0.02 -9.76
C GLN A 355 -9.40 -1.49 -10.21
N ALA A 356 -9.02 -2.42 -9.34
CA ALA A 356 -9.11 -3.85 -9.64
C ALA A 356 -10.56 -4.32 -9.41
N PRO A 357 -11.22 -4.94 -10.39
CA PRO A 357 -12.61 -5.39 -10.22
C PRO A 357 -12.75 -6.58 -9.25
N PHE A 358 -11.62 -7.12 -8.74
CA PHE A 358 -11.60 -8.22 -7.79
C PHE A 358 -10.84 -7.84 -6.51
N LYS A 359 -11.54 -7.89 -5.37
CA LYS A 359 -10.99 -7.64 -4.03
C LYS A 359 -9.94 -8.67 -3.57
N SER A 360 -9.78 -9.77 -4.31
CA SER A 360 -8.89 -10.91 -3.98
C SER A 360 -7.66 -11.04 -4.86
N ALA A 361 -7.55 -10.27 -5.95
CA ALA A 361 -6.45 -10.41 -6.90
C ALA A 361 -5.16 -9.83 -6.32
N ARG A 362 -4.13 -10.66 -6.16
CA ARG A 362 -2.80 -10.23 -5.67
C ARG A 362 -1.90 -9.68 -6.77
N PHE A 363 -2.28 -9.88 -8.02
CA PHE A 363 -1.50 -9.49 -9.18
C PHE A 363 -2.46 -9.24 -10.32
N CYS A 364 -2.42 -8.05 -10.93
CA CYS A 364 -3.33 -7.73 -12.02
C CYS A 364 -2.56 -7.07 -13.16
N LEU A 365 -2.55 -7.75 -14.31
CA LEU A 365 -1.96 -7.24 -15.54
C LEU A 365 -3.07 -6.81 -16.47
N MET A 366 -3.00 -5.59 -16.95
CA MET A 366 -3.90 -5.05 -17.95
C MET A 366 -3.27 -5.20 -19.32
N ILE A 367 -3.89 -5.98 -20.20
CA ILE A 367 -3.50 -6.01 -21.61
C ILE A 367 -4.22 -4.86 -22.32
N GLN A 368 -3.45 -3.94 -22.92
CA GLN A 368 -3.96 -2.82 -23.72
C GLN A 368 -3.80 -3.13 -25.20
N ILE A 369 -4.87 -2.84 -25.96
CA ILE A 369 -4.94 -3.05 -27.41
C ILE A 369 -5.23 -1.70 -28.06
N LYS A 370 -4.31 -1.18 -28.87
CA LYS A 370 -4.45 0.13 -29.54
C LYS A 370 -4.39 -0.01 -31.06
N HIS A 371 -5.33 0.61 -31.77
CA HIS A 371 -5.23 0.76 -33.22
C HIS A 371 -4.21 1.85 -33.57
N ILE A 372 -3.36 1.61 -34.56
CA ILE A 372 -2.40 2.59 -35.07
C ILE A 372 -3.01 3.20 -36.34
N ASP A 373 -3.51 4.44 -36.27
CA ASP A 373 -3.88 5.21 -37.47
C ASP A 373 -2.63 5.85 -38.09
N ASP A 374 -2.47 5.72 -39.42
CA ASP A 374 -1.30 6.13 -40.21
C ASP A 374 -1.04 7.66 -40.30
N GLN A 375 -1.71 8.49 -39.50
CA GLN A 375 -1.42 9.92 -39.41
C GLN A 375 -0.81 10.25 -38.06
N LEU A 376 0.52 10.32 -38.01
CA LEU A 376 1.24 10.92 -36.89
C LEU A 376 0.80 12.39 -36.75
N PRO A 377 0.19 12.80 -35.63
CA PRO A 377 -0.12 14.20 -35.40
C PRO A 377 1.18 15.00 -35.29
N SER A 378 1.13 16.28 -35.68
CA SER A 378 2.28 17.17 -35.49
C SER A 378 2.70 17.21 -34.01
N TYR A 379 3.97 17.48 -33.70
CA TYR A 379 4.48 17.50 -32.33
C TYR A 379 3.65 18.38 -31.38
N GLN A 380 3.01 19.44 -31.90
CA GLN A 380 2.10 20.31 -31.13
C GLN A 380 0.71 19.69 -30.90
N GLU A 381 0.17 18.92 -31.84
CA GLU A 381 -1.06 18.14 -31.64
C GLU A 381 -0.82 16.95 -30.70
N ALA A 382 0.35 16.32 -30.73
CA ALA A 382 0.71 15.23 -29.82
C ALA A 382 0.81 15.68 -28.35
N MET A 383 1.06 16.97 -28.09
CA MET A 383 1.04 17.55 -26.74
C MET A 383 -0.37 17.96 -26.28
N MET A 384 -1.30 18.20 -27.20
CA MET A 384 -2.65 18.70 -26.88
C MET A 384 -3.76 17.66 -27.05
N THR A 385 -3.53 16.58 -27.79
CA THR A 385 -4.44 15.45 -27.88
C THR A 385 -4.04 14.41 -26.85
N GLN A 386 -4.90 14.17 -25.86
CA GLN A 386 -4.80 12.92 -25.12
C GLN A 386 -4.92 11.80 -26.16
N PRO A 387 -4.02 10.80 -26.17
CA PRO A 387 -4.25 9.62 -26.98
C PRO A 387 -5.65 9.12 -26.62
N ILE A 388 -6.44 8.73 -27.62
CA ILE A 388 -7.71 8.04 -27.39
C ILE A 388 -7.37 6.78 -26.59
N ARG A 389 -7.41 6.91 -25.26
CA ARG A 389 -7.36 5.80 -24.33
C ARG A 389 -8.70 5.12 -24.51
N MET A 390 -8.68 3.90 -25.04
CA MET A 390 -9.73 2.95 -24.68
C MET A 390 -9.78 2.95 -23.15
N PRO A 391 -10.89 3.31 -22.49
CA PRO A 391 -10.86 3.64 -21.07
C PRO A 391 -10.66 2.42 -20.16
N GLU A 392 -10.72 1.21 -20.69
CA GLU A 392 -10.93 0.03 -19.85
C GLU A 392 -9.98 -1.13 -20.20
N PRO A 393 -9.52 -1.86 -19.17
CA PRO A 393 -8.63 -3.01 -19.32
C PRO A 393 -9.21 -4.02 -20.30
N VAL A 394 -8.42 -4.85 -21.01
CA VAL A 394 -8.96 -5.91 -21.91
C VAL A 394 -8.94 -7.31 -21.29
N ALA A 395 -8.06 -7.58 -20.32
CA ALA A 395 -8.05 -8.84 -19.59
C ALA A 395 -7.35 -8.67 -18.24
N LEU A 396 -7.72 -9.52 -17.28
CA LEU A 396 -7.19 -9.54 -15.91
C LEU A 396 -6.67 -10.94 -15.60
N ILE A 397 -5.70 -11.07 -14.72
CA ILE A 397 -5.22 -12.37 -14.24
C ILE A 397 -5.64 -12.47 -12.77
N GLU A 398 -6.47 -13.45 -12.40
CA GLU A 398 -6.79 -13.76 -11.00
C GLU A 398 -5.78 -14.74 -10.40
#